data_AF-A0A969GAR9-F1
#
_entry.id   AF-A0A969GAR9-F1
#
_cell.length_a   1.000
_cell.length_b   1.000
_cell.length_c   1.000
_cell.angle_alpha   90.00
_cell.angle_beta   90.00
_cell.angle_gamma   90.00
#
_symmetry.space_group_name_H-M   'P 1'
#
loop_
_entity.id
_entity.type
_entity.pdbx_description
1 polymer ?
#
loop_
_entity_poly.entity_id
_entity_poly.type
_entity_poly.pdbx_seq_one_letter_code
_entity_poly.pdbx_strand_id
1 'polypeptide(L)' 'MVTGADGMLGSNIVQELISRKYEVTVFVLPNSPTLFSNLSLNRIEGNILELEGLKKRGERT' A
#
# COMPACT_ATOMS: atom_id res chain seq x y z
N MET A 1 -6.55 3.15 0.80
CA MET A 1 -5.07 3.09 0.73
C MET A 1 -4.56 2.66 2.09
N VAL A 2 -3.56 1.78 2.15
CA VAL A 2 -2.95 1.28 3.39
C VAL A 2 -1.49 1.70 3.43
N THR A 3 -1.06 2.36 4.50
CA THR A 3 0.34 2.71 4.79
C THR A 3 0.95 1.66 5.73
N GLY A 4 2.27 1.49 5.71
CA GLY A 4 2.94 0.47 6.54
C GLY A 4 2.45 -0.94 6.20
N ALA A 5 2.05 -1.15 4.94
CA ALA A 5 1.50 -2.40 4.45
C ALA A 5 2.49 -3.57 4.57
N ASP A 6 3.78 -3.27 4.52
CA ASP A 6 4.92 -4.16 4.75
C ASP A 6 5.14 -4.55 6.21
N GLY A 7 4.42 -3.93 7.16
CA GLY A 7 4.47 -4.26 8.58
C GLY A 7 3.46 -5.34 9.01
N MET A 8 3.57 -5.78 10.27
CA MET A 8 2.71 -6.82 10.84
C MET A 8 1.21 -6.48 10.78
N LEU A 9 0.84 -5.24 11.14
CA LEU A 9 -0.56 -4.82 11.13
C LEU A 9 -1.08 -4.54 9.72
N GLY A 10 -0.30 -3.78 8.94
CA GLY A 10 -0.68 -3.41 7.59
C GLY A 10 -0.87 -4.63 6.68
N SER A 11 -0.03 -5.64 6.81
CA SER A 11 -0.11 -6.87 6.02
C SER A 11 -1.37 -7.69 6.28
N ASN A 12 -1.80 -7.79 7.54
CA ASN A 12 -3.07 -8.44 7.88
C ASN A 12 -4.28 -7.66 7.35
N ILE A 13 -4.23 -6.32 7.43
CA ILE A 13 -5.30 -5.47 6.89
C ILE A 13 -5.38 -5.64 5.36
N VAL A 14 -4.25 -5.63 4.66
CA VAL A 14 -4.21 -5.83 3.20
C VAL A 14 -4.82 -7.18 2.80
N GLN A 15 -4.45 -8.26 3.50
CA GLN A 15 -5.00 -9.59 3.25
C GLN A 15 -6.52 -9.63 3.46
N GLU A 16 -7.01 -9.03 4.56
CA GLU A 16 -8.45 -9.00 4.85
C GLU A 16 -9.23 -8.19 3.80
N LEU A 17 -8.70 -7.06 3.36
CA LEU A 17 -9.32 -6.25 2.31
C LEU A 17 -9.38 -7.01 0.97
N ILE A 18 -8.31 -7.72 0.61
CA ILE A 18 -8.27 -8.56 -0.60
C ILE A 18 -9.25 -9.73 -0.50
N SER A 19 -9.31 -10.39 0.66
CA SER A 19 -10.29 -11.45 0.98
C SER A 19 -11.73 -10.97 0.71
N ARG A 20 -12.03 -9.75 1.16
CA ARG A 20 -13.31 -9.06 0.94
C ARG A 20 -13.50 -8.45 -0.45
N LYS A 21 -12.58 -8.72 -1.39
CA LYS A 21 -12.63 -8.27 -2.78
C LYS A 21 -12.54 -6.75 -2.97
N TYR A 22 -11.93 -6.02 -2.04
CA TYR A 22 -11.61 -4.61 -2.26
C TYR A 22 -10.40 -4.45 -3.19
N GLU A 23 -10.41 -3.39 -3.99
CA GLU A 23 -9.22 -2.92 -4.69
C GLU A 23 -8.29 -2.22 -3.68
N VAL A 24 -7.12 -2.80 -3.45
CA VAL A 24 -6.18 -2.30 -2.44
C VAL A 24 -5.05 -1.52 -3.09
N THR A 25 -4.75 -0.35 -2.52
CA THR A 25 -3.53 0.42 -2.81
C THR A 25 -2.67 0.45 -1.57
N VAL A 26 -1.42 0.03 -1.69
CA VAL A 26 -0.42 0.08 -0.61
C VAL A 26 0.57 1.21 -0.88
N PHE A 27 0.91 1.93 0.18
CA PHE A 27 1.96 2.95 0.18
C PHE A 27 3.10 2.46 1.07
N VAL A 28 4.25 2.18 0.46
CA VAL A 28 5.40 1.54 1.12
C VAL A 28 6.69 2.28 0.82
N LEU A 29 7.67 2.16 1.72
CA LEU A 29 8.99 2.72 1.47
C LEU A 29 9.62 2.09 0.22
N PRO A 30 10.37 2.87 -0.57
CA PRO A 30 11.15 2.34 -1.68
C PRO A 30 12.05 1.19 -1.23
N ASN A 31 12.13 0.13 -2.04
CA ASN A 31 12.91 -1.08 -1.74
C ASN A 31 12.48 -1.87 -0.50
N SER A 32 11.33 -1.56 0.12
CA SER A 32 10.80 -2.40 1.19
C SER A 32 10.49 -3.82 0.68
N PRO A 33 10.82 -4.87 1.46
CA PRO A 33 10.62 -6.25 1.05
C PRO A 33 9.15 -6.53 0.69
N THR A 34 8.96 -7.16 -0.46
CA THR A 34 7.63 -7.38 -1.03
C THR A 34 6.96 -8.56 -0.33
N LEU A 35 6.12 -8.29 0.68
CA LEU A 35 5.25 -9.31 1.29
C LEU A 35 4.09 -9.76 0.36
N PHE A 36 3.86 -9.03 -0.73
CA PHE A 36 2.66 -9.16 -1.57
C PHE A 36 2.96 -9.36 -3.05
N SER A 37 4.12 -9.90 -3.42
CA SER A 37 4.54 -10.03 -4.83
C SER A 37 3.53 -10.78 -5.71
N ASN A 38 2.69 -11.63 -5.11
CA ASN A 38 1.74 -12.49 -5.80
C ASN A 38 0.28 -12.00 -5.67
N LEU A 39 0.05 -10.83 -5.06
CA LEU A 39 -1.29 -10.28 -4.88
C LEU A 39 -1.57 -9.18 -5.91
N SER A 40 -2.77 -9.18 -6.46
CA SER A 40 -3.24 -8.10 -7.34
C SER A 40 -3.57 -6.86 -6.49
N LEU A 41 -2.59 -5.96 -6.36
CA LEU A 41 -2.72 -4.70 -5.64
C LEU A 41 -1.97 -3.57 -6.34
N ASN A 42 -2.41 -2.34 -6.11
CA ASN A 42 -1.72 -1.16 -6.60
C ASN A 42 -0.61 -0.77 -5.61
N ARG A 43 0.63 -0.72 -6.06
CA ARG A 43 1.78 -0.31 -5.23
C ARG A 43 2.19 1.11 -5.55
N ILE A 44 2.30 1.93 -4.52
CA ILE A 44 2.90 3.27 -4.59
C ILE A 44 4.10 3.26 -3.65
N GLU A 45 5.26 3.63 -4.18
CA GLU A 45 6.47 3.79 -3.39
C GLU A 45 6.63 5.25 -2.96
N GLY A 46 6.98 5.46 -1.70
CA GLY A 46 7.25 6.78 -1.14
C GLY A 46 7.50 6.75 0.36
N ASN A 47 7.88 7.90 0.88
CA ASN A 47 8.12 8.11 2.30
C ASN A 47 6.94 8.89 2.90
N ILE A 48 6.35 8.40 3.99
CA ILE A 48 5.20 9.06 4.64
C ILE A 48 5.59 10.42 5.25
N LEU A 49 6.88 10.61 5.54
CA LEU A 49 7.43 11.88 6.03
C LEU A 49 7.55 12.93 4.92
N GLU A 50 7.39 12.53 3.65
CA GLU A 50 7.47 13.40 2.48
C GLU A 50 6.07 13.59 1.88
N LEU A 51 5.49 14.78 2.06
CA LEU A 51 4.12 15.10 1.63
C LEU A 51 3.87 14.84 0.13
N GLU A 52 4.89 15.04 -0.70
CA GLU A 52 4.81 14.79 -2.15
C GLU A 52 4.53 13.32 -2.49
N GLY A 53 5.03 12.38 -1.67
CA GLY A 53 4.76 10.95 -1.84
C GLY A 53 3.28 10.60 -1.64
N LEU A 54 2.58 11.31 -0.75
CA LEU A 54 1.17 11.07 -0.42
C LEU A 54 0.18 11.61 -1.46
N LYS A 55 0.57 12.67 -2.19
CA LYS A 55 -0.29 13.29 -3.21
C LYS A 55 -0.55 12.39 -4.42
N LYS A 56 0.34 11.42 -4.70
CA LYS A 56 0.27 10.50 -5.86
C LYS A 56 -1.02 9.67 -5.98
N ARG A 57 -1.89 9.61 -4.95
CA ARG A 57 -3.21 8.93 -5.01
C ARG A 57 -4.41 9.86 -4.74
N GLY A 58 -4.18 11.09 -4.28
CA GLY A 58 -5.24 12.04 -3.91
C GLY A 58 -5.97 12.63 -5.12
N GLU A 59 -5.37 12.54 -6.30
CA GLU A 59 -5.93 13.03 -7.56
C GLU A 59 -6.68 11.90 -8.26
N ARG A 60 -7.93 11.67 -7.84
CA ARG A 60 -8.91 11.01 -8.72
C ARG A 60 -9.35 12.06 -9.75
N THR A 61 -8.83 11.97 -10.97
CA THR A 61 -9.51 12.51 -12.16
C THR A 61 -10.47 11.44 -12.69
#